data_AF-T0QP48-F1
#
_entry.id   AF-T0QP48-F1
#
_cell.length_a   1.000
_cell.length_b   1.000
_cell.length_c   1.000
_cell.angle_alpha   90.00
_cell.angle_beta   90.00
_cell.angle_gamma   90.00
#
_symmetry.space_group_name_H-M   'P 1'
#
loop_
_entity.id
_entity.type
_entity.pdbx_description
1 polymer ?
#
loop_
_entity_poly.entity_id
_entity_poly.type
_entity_poly.pdbx_seq_one_letter_code
_entity_poly.pdbx_strand_id
1 'polypeptide(L)'
;MKPRRKTLLGLAYVALSMACSVYYTRLLSPHMVNDLYWPSFGLHGAHTYLLDLYRVHLWTASNGSIDAFDASNALLKDYDKPSTMLDVQPSYPRAILLSEQTSVRTAVEAIRSLSVELTFSLFTQYCWVDVQKRWELGHTAARQARCAAQYANNAAVILEPHLRIVEWAHFLERFETAFMFSVGNAVVASPGGVDWLASVQDAFVSVEDEVGFWLSHGLTHFTLQWGNTLTIGIHETLSVVDAFGGAQQLSIASMTHMGRGALWTTGILYWYLFDDLWISAMTNGSLVRSASNFMANNSLGPSVSMEDMAGVYPFTPASIIVHDALGPFVSIDSFYVAPPGSMQAFTAAFLLGTALVADASLQAT
;
A
#
# COMPACT_ATOMS: atom_id res chain seq x y z
N MET A 1 -80.63 9.07 1.19
CA MET A 1 -79.82 8.22 0.27
C MET A 1 -80.11 6.75 0.60
N LYS A 2 -80.71 5.96 -0.32
CA LYS A 2 -81.13 4.57 -0.06
C LYS A 2 -79.96 3.70 0.44
N PRO A 3 -80.14 2.81 1.44
CA PRO A 3 -79.07 2.01 2.05
C PRO A 3 -78.24 1.22 1.02
N ARG A 4 -78.87 0.74 -0.05
CA ARG A 4 -78.22 0.09 -1.20
C ARG A 4 -77.15 0.94 -1.90
N ARG A 5 -77.32 2.27 -2.01
CA ARG A 5 -76.32 3.17 -2.62
C ARG A 5 -75.05 3.26 -1.77
N LYS A 6 -75.19 3.29 -0.44
CA LYS A 6 -74.04 3.33 0.49
C LYS A 6 -73.23 2.03 0.41
N THR A 7 -73.90 0.87 0.33
CA THR A 7 -73.23 -0.43 0.15
C THR A 7 -72.48 -0.53 -1.17
N LEU A 8 -73.08 -0.07 -2.28
CA LEU A 8 -72.43 -0.04 -3.60
C LEU A 8 -71.20 0.89 -3.64
N LEU A 9 -71.30 2.07 -3.02
CA LEU A 9 -70.17 3.00 -2.88
C LEU A 9 -69.04 2.39 -2.04
N GLY A 10 -69.36 1.67 -0.97
CA GLY A 10 -68.37 0.96 -0.15
C GLY A 10 -67.67 -0.17 -0.93
N LEU A 11 -68.43 -0.98 -1.67
CA LEU A 11 -67.86 -2.03 -2.53
C LEU A 11 -66.97 -1.46 -3.64
N ALA A 12 -67.40 -0.37 -4.28
CA ALA A 12 -66.61 0.33 -5.30
C ALA A 12 -65.30 0.91 -4.70
N TYR A 13 -65.36 1.48 -3.50
CA TYR A 13 -64.19 1.97 -2.79
C TYR A 13 -63.19 0.87 -2.47
N VAL A 14 -63.66 -0.30 -2.00
CA VAL A 14 -62.79 -1.45 -1.71
C VAL A 14 -62.18 -2.00 -2.99
N ALA A 15 -62.97 -2.17 -4.05
CA ALA A 15 -62.48 -2.65 -5.34
C ALA A 15 -61.45 -1.70 -5.95
N LEU A 16 -61.70 -0.38 -5.91
CA LEU A 16 -60.77 0.63 -6.39
C LEU A 16 -59.49 0.66 -5.55
N SER A 17 -59.60 0.63 -4.22
CA SER A 17 -58.45 0.58 -3.32
C SER A 17 -57.58 -0.66 -3.60
N MET A 18 -58.21 -1.83 -3.79
CA MET A 18 -57.49 -3.07 -4.11
C MET A 18 -56.83 -3.01 -5.49
N ALA A 19 -57.50 -2.43 -6.50
CA ALA A 19 -56.91 -2.21 -7.82
C ALA A 19 -55.72 -1.25 -7.76
N CYS A 20 -55.81 -0.16 -6.99
CA CYS A 20 -54.71 0.77 -6.75
C CYS A 20 -53.52 0.08 -6.06
N SER A 21 -53.77 -0.76 -5.04
CA SER A 21 -52.71 -1.52 -4.38
C SER A 21 -52.01 -2.50 -5.33
N VAL A 22 -52.75 -3.23 -6.16
CA VAL A 22 -52.17 -4.14 -7.17
C VAL A 22 -51.40 -3.36 -8.24
N TYR A 23 -51.89 -2.19 -8.64
CA TYR A 23 -51.19 -1.33 -9.59
C TYR A 23 -49.88 -0.78 -8.99
N TYR A 24 -49.91 -0.34 -7.72
CA TYR A 24 -48.75 0.14 -7.01
C TYR A 24 -47.67 -0.93 -6.85
N THR A 25 -48.03 -2.17 -6.50
CA THR A 25 -47.04 -3.25 -6.39
C THR A 25 -46.44 -3.61 -7.74
N ARG A 26 -47.20 -3.54 -8.83
CA ARG A 26 -46.67 -3.72 -10.19
C ARG A 26 -45.70 -2.61 -10.60
N LEU A 27 -45.98 -1.37 -10.20
CA LEU A 27 -45.09 -0.25 -10.46
C LEU A 27 -43.79 -0.36 -9.65
N LEU A 28 -43.87 -0.83 -8.41
CA LEU A 28 -42.73 -0.94 -7.50
C LEU A 28 -41.86 -2.19 -7.76
N SER A 29 -42.46 -3.27 -8.27
CA SER A 29 -41.79 -4.56 -8.45
C SER A 29 -40.47 -4.49 -9.24
N PRO A 30 -40.32 -3.72 -10.33
CA PRO A 30 -39.05 -3.63 -11.06
C PRO A 30 -37.93 -2.95 -10.28
N HIS A 31 -38.27 -2.05 -9.35
CA HIS A 31 -37.31 -1.34 -8.51
C HIS A 31 -36.84 -2.22 -7.35
N MET A 32 -37.72 -3.05 -6.80
CA MET A 32 -37.44 -3.92 -5.65
C MET A 32 -36.65 -5.20 -5.99
N VAL A 33 -36.04 -5.28 -7.18
CA VAL A 33 -35.28 -6.46 -7.61
C VAL A 33 -33.84 -6.46 -7.04
N ASN A 34 -33.36 -5.32 -6.56
CA ASN A 34 -32.06 -5.14 -5.91
C ASN A 34 -32.14 -4.12 -4.78
N ASP A 35 -31.12 -4.12 -3.93
CA ASP A 35 -31.03 -3.24 -2.75
C ASP A 35 -30.75 -1.76 -3.10
N LEU A 36 -30.42 -1.46 -4.37
CA LEU A 36 -30.18 -0.11 -4.87
C LEU A 36 -31.45 0.57 -5.40
N TYR A 37 -32.57 -0.16 -5.49
CA TYR A 37 -33.83 0.28 -6.07
C TYR A 37 -33.75 0.68 -7.57
N TRP A 38 -32.71 0.23 -8.28
CA TRP A 38 -32.46 0.59 -9.67
C TRP A 38 -33.13 -0.41 -10.62
N PRO A 39 -34.11 0.03 -11.44
CA PRO A 39 -34.79 -0.88 -12.34
C PRO A 39 -33.81 -1.37 -13.41
N SER A 40 -33.88 -2.66 -13.75
CA SER A 40 -33.02 -3.29 -14.75
C SER A 40 -31.52 -3.33 -14.41
N PHE A 41 -31.13 -3.00 -13.17
CA PHE A 41 -29.76 -3.21 -12.72
C PHE A 41 -29.53 -4.70 -12.40
N GLY A 42 -29.03 -5.43 -13.40
CA GLY A 42 -28.75 -6.85 -13.27
C GLY A 42 -27.56 -7.12 -12.34
N LEU A 43 -27.79 -7.92 -11.30
CA LEU A 43 -26.77 -8.35 -10.32
C LEU A 43 -25.55 -9.04 -10.97
N HIS A 44 -25.72 -9.66 -12.14
CA HIS A 44 -24.68 -10.46 -12.80
C HIS A 44 -23.86 -9.70 -13.84
N GLY A 45 -24.26 -8.47 -14.21
CA GLY A 45 -23.64 -7.69 -15.29
C GLY A 45 -23.44 -6.23 -14.92
N ALA A 46 -24.53 -5.48 -14.75
CA ALA A 46 -24.49 -4.05 -14.44
C ALA A 46 -23.75 -3.75 -13.13
N HIS A 47 -23.87 -4.64 -12.13
CA HIS A 47 -23.10 -4.53 -10.89
C HIS A 47 -21.58 -4.63 -11.15
N THR A 48 -21.14 -5.66 -11.84
CA THR A 48 -19.72 -5.84 -12.14
C THR A 48 -19.17 -4.75 -13.06
N TYR A 49 -19.98 -4.25 -14.00
CA TYR A 49 -19.63 -3.11 -14.84
C TYR A 49 -19.33 -1.87 -13.99
N LEU A 50 -20.19 -1.55 -13.03
CA LEU A 50 -19.97 -0.42 -12.12
C LEU A 50 -18.65 -0.58 -11.36
N LEU A 51 -18.35 -1.77 -10.84
CA LEU A 51 -17.11 -2.03 -10.10
C LEU A 51 -15.87 -1.91 -11.01
N ASP A 52 -15.90 -2.51 -12.20
CA ASP A 52 -14.79 -2.42 -13.15
C ASP A 52 -14.58 -0.98 -13.65
N LEU A 53 -15.66 -0.21 -13.83
CA LEU A 53 -15.60 1.19 -14.25
C LEU A 53 -14.85 2.03 -13.23
N TYR A 54 -15.27 1.97 -11.96
CA TYR A 54 -14.58 2.70 -10.88
C TYR A 54 -13.13 2.25 -10.75
N ARG A 55 -12.86 0.95 -10.84
CA ARG A 55 -11.50 0.42 -10.81
C ARG A 55 -10.61 1.01 -11.90
N VAL A 56 -11.07 1.08 -13.16
CA VAL A 56 -10.28 1.65 -14.26
C VAL A 56 -9.97 3.12 -14.02
N HIS A 57 -10.94 3.89 -13.49
CA HIS A 57 -10.71 5.29 -13.17
C HIS A 57 -9.77 5.49 -12.00
N LEU A 58 -9.87 4.67 -10.94
CA LEU A 58 -8.98 4.72 -9.78
C LEU A 58 -7.50 4.50 -10.13
N TRP A 59 -7.20 3.83 -11.26
CA TRP A 59 -5.82 3.71 -11.76
C TRP A 59 -5.23 5.02 -12.30
N THR A 60 -6.06 5.98 -12.66
CA THR A 60 -5.65 7.20 -13.38
C THR A 60 -6.00 8.48 -12.64
N ALA A 61 -7.01 8.44 -11.77
CA ALA A 61 -7.50 9.58 -11.02
C ALA A 61 -7.92 9.16 -9.61
N SER A 62 -7.45 9.90 -8.61
CA SER A 62 -7.85 9.74 -7.21
C SER A 62 -9.11 10.54 -6.84
N ASN A 63 -9.56 11.45 -7.71
CA ASN A 63 -10.77 12.24 -7.55
C ASN A 63 -11.34 12.63 -8.91
N GLY A 64 -12.67 12.66 -9.02
CA GLY A 64 -13.36 13.03 -10.24
C GLY A 64 -14.85 12.69 -10.21
N SER A 65 -15.56 13.17 -11.22
CA SER A 65 -16.94 12.77 -11.52
C SER A 65 -16.94 11.93 -12.79
N ILE A 66 -17.57 10.77 -12.74
CA ILE A 66 -17.65 9.85 -13.88
C ILE A 66 -19.11 9.72 -14.25
N ASP A 67 -19.44 9.95 -15.51
CA ASP A 67 -20.74 9.58 -16.05
C ASP A 67 -20.69 8.13 -16.53
N ALA A 68 -21.36 7.24 -15.79
CA ALA A 68 -21.40 5.82 -16.12
C ALA A 68 -22.07 5.51 -17.47
N PHE A 69 -22.83 6.46 -18.02
CA PHE A 69 -23.53 6.35 -19.31
C PHE A 69 -22.79 7.01 -20.48
N ASP A 70 -21.67 7.69 -20.23
CA ASP A 70 -20.83 8.23 -21.31
C ASP A 70 -20.18 7.07 -22.07
N ALA A 71 -20.29 7.08 -23.40
CA ALA A 71 -19.65 6.10 -24.28
C ALA A 71 -18.12 6.06 -24.09
N SER A 72 -17.51 7.14 -23.61
CA SER A 72 -16.08 7.17 -23.30
C SER A 72 -15.68 6.21 -22.17
N ASN A 73 -16.64 5.78 -21.37
CA ASN A 73 -16.46 4.89 -20.21
C ASN A 73 -16.79 3.43 -20.52
N ALA A 74 -17.05 3.11 -21.79
CA ALA A 74 -17.28 1.74 -22.22
C ALA A 74 -16.05 0.85 -21.95
N LEU A 75 -16.30 -0.32 -21.38
CA LEU A 75 -15.27 -1.30 -21.05
C LEU A 75 -15.30 -2.46 -22.04
N LEU A 76 -14.12 -2.93 -22.44
CA LEU A 76 -13.97 -4.08 -23.34
C LEU A 76 -14.17 -5.40 -22.57
N LYS A 77 -15.39 -5.60 -22.06
CA LYS A 77 -15.82 -6.79 -21.34
C LYS A 77 -17.30 -7.01 -21.58
N ASP A 78 -17.66 -8.25 -21.86
CA ASP A 78 -19.05 -8.64 -22.06
C ASP A 78 -19.74 -8.86 -20.71
N TYR A 79 -20.69 -7.97 -20.40
CA TYR A 79 -21.48 -8.00 -19.17
C TYR A 79 -22.84 -8.69 -19.36
N ASP A 80 -23.20 -9.14 -20.56
CA ASP A 80 -24.44 -9.89 -20.83
C ASP A 80 -24.23 -11.40 -20.61
N LYS A 81 -23.59 -11.75 -19.49
CA LYS A 81 -23.31 -13.13 -19.10
C LYS A 81 -23.99 -13.48 -17.79
N PRO A 82 -24.38 -14.76 -17.59
CA PRO A 82 -24.96 -15.22 -16.33
C PRO A 82 -24.07 -15.01 -15.11
N SER A 83 -22.76 -14.86 -15.33
CA SER A 83 -21.79 -14.46 -14.31
C SER A 83 -20.66 -13.65 -14.93
N THR A 84 -20.22 -12.64 -14.19
CA THR A 84 -19.02 -11.87 -14.49
C THR A 84 -18.21 -11.73 -13.21
N MET A 85 -16.89 -11.86 -13.30
CA MET A 85 -15.99 -11.75 -12.16
C MET A 85 -15.25 -10.42 -12.21
N LEU A 86 -15.06 -9.81 -11.05
CA LEU A 86 -14.13 -8.70 -10.89
C LEU A 86 -12.70 -9.24 -11.00
N ASP A 87 -11.91 -8.67 -11.90
CA ASP A 87 -10.47 -8.92 -11.89
C ASP A 87 -9.84 -7.96 -10.88
N VAL A 88 -8.80 -8.36 -10.14
CA VAL A 88 -8.01 -7.42 -9.33
C VAL A 88 -6.56 -7.65 -9.73
N GLN A 89 -5.87 -6.61 -10.22
CA GLN A 89 -4.46 -6.77 -10.58
C GLN A 89 -3.63 -6.89 -9.29
N PRO A 90 -2.80 -7.94 -9.15
CA PRO A 90 -1.93 -8.08 -7.98
C PRO A 90 -0.88 -6.97 -7.83
N SER A 91 -0.64 -6.18 -8.89
CA SER A 91 0.26 -5.03 -8.87
C SER A 91 -0.38 -3.76 -8.35
N TYR A 92 -1.72 -3.66 -8.30
CA TYR A 92 -2.43 -2.44 -7.94
C TYR A 92 -2.13 -1.95 -6.52
N PRO A 93 -2.19 -2.80 -5.47
CA PRO A 93 -1.86 -2.35 -4.11
C PRO A 93 -0.40 -1.87 -3.98
N ARG A 94 0.51 -2.48 -4.76
CA ARG A 94 1.92 -2.09 -4.80
C ARG A 94 2.10 -0.73 -5.45
N ALA A 95 1.39 -0.46 -6.54
CA ALA A 95 1.45 0.83 -7.22
C ALA A 95 1.01 1.95 -6.26
N ILE A 96 -0.13 1.78 -5.58
CA ILE A 96 -0.63 2.76 -4.63
C ILE A 96 0.35 2.97 -3.48
N LEU A 97 0.74 1.89 -2.77
CA LEU A 97 1.59 2.03 -1.57
C LEU A 97 2.97 2.62 -1.90
N LEU A 98 3.59 2.17 -3.00
CA LEU A 98 4.99 2.50 -3.30
C LEU A 98 5.16 3.76 -4.15
N SER A 99 4.10 4.30 -4.76
CA SER A 99 4.20 5.52 -5.57
C SER A 99 3.30 6.66 -5.11
N GLU A 100 2.10 6.39 -4.61
CA GLU A 100 1.12 7.43 -4.26
C GLU A 100 1.13 7.73 -2.76
N GLN A 101 1.29 6.71 -1.91
CA GLN A 101 1.25 6.83 -0.45
C GLN A 101 2.63 7.10 0.16
N THR A 102 3.40 8.00 -0.46
CA THR A 102 4.80 8.31 -0.06
C THR A 102 4.94 9.63 0.69
N SER A 103 3.84 10.31 1.01
CA SER A 103 3.88 11.57 1.74
C SER A 103 4.32 11.39 3.20
N VAL A 104 4.99 12.40 3.76
CA VAL A 104 5.43 12.40 5.17
C VAL A 104 4.25 12.20 6.12
N ARG A 105 3.13 12.92 5.90
CA ARG A 105 1.93 12.81 6.72
C ARG A 105 1.37 11.39 6.71
N THR A 106 1.16 10.84 5.51
CA THR A 106 0.64 9.49 5.32
C THR A 106 1.51 8.47 6.05
N ALA A 107 2.84 8.62 5.98
CA ALA A 107 3.76 7.72 6.66
C ALA A 107 3.70 7.82 8.19
N VAL A 108 3.62 9.03 8.76
CA VAL A 108 3.48 9.22 10.21
C VAL A 108 2.18 8.58 10.71
N GLU A 109 1.07 8.83 10.02
CA GLU A 109 -0.23 8.22 10.33
C GLU A 109 -0.19 6.70 10.19
N ALA A 110 0.42 6.18 9.11
CA ALA A 110 0.58 4.76 8.88
C ALA A 110 1.39 4.11 9.98
N ILE A 111 2.62 4.56 10.27
CA ILE A 111 3.49 3.99 11.31
C ILE A 111 2.77 3.97 12.67
N ARG A 112 2.02 5.03 13.01
CA ARG A 112 1.27 5.08 14.27
C ARG A 112 0.17 4.02 14.36
N SER A 113 -0.40 3.62 13.23
CA SER A 113 -1.45 2.59 13.12
C SER A 113 -0.90 1.15 13.05
N LEU A 114 0.39 0.98 12.78
CA LEU A 114 1.04 -0.33 12.66
C LEU A 114 1.49 -0.86 14.03
N SER A 115 1.61 -2.18 14.15
CA SER A 115 2.33 -2.77 15.27
C SER A 115 3.83 -2.47 15.16
N VAL A 116 4.54 -2.59 16.29
CA VAL A 116 6.00 -2.39 16.32
C VAL A 116 6.71 -3.40 15.40
N GLU A 117 6.28 -4.67 15.41
CA GLU A 117 6.85 -5.71 14.56
C GLU A 117 6.70 -5.38 13.08
N LEU A 118 5.53 -4.89 12.67
CA LEU A 118 5.28 -4.55 11.28
C LEU A 118 6.05 -3.29 10.85
N THR A 119 6.20 -2.31 11.76
CA THR A 119 7.00 -1.10 11.53
C THR A 119 8.46 -1.43 11.24
N PHE A 120 9.07 -2.32 12.02
CA PHE A 120 10.44 -2.78 11.78
C PHE A 120 10.55 -3.92 10.76
N SER A 121 9.42 -4.32 10.16
CA SER A 121 9.34 -5.22 9.00
C SER A 121 8.91 -4.48 7.72
N LEU A 122 9.01 -3.14 7.69
CA LEU A 122 8.86 -2.38 6.46
C LEU A 122 10.05 -2.65 5.54
N PHE A 123 9.80 -2.82 4.23
CA PHE A 123 10.86 -3.15 3.28
C PHE A 123 11.65 -1.89 2.91
N THR A 124 12.66 -1.58 3.72
CA THR A 124 13.57 -0.45 3.50
C THR A 124 14.96 -0.80 4.02
N GLN A 125 15.98 -0.41 3.25
CA GLN A 125 17.38 -0.54 3.66
C GLN A 125 17.78 0.71 4.42
N TYR A 126 18.08 0.55 5.71
CA TYR A 126 18.47 1.68 6.54
C TYR A 126 19.87 2.17 6.16
N CYS A 127 19.95 3.47 5.90
CA CYS A 127 21.18 4.20 5.59
C CYS A 127 21.75 4.86 6.84
N TRP A 128 20.89 5.32 7.75
CA TRP A 128 21.29 6.05 8.95
C TRP A 128 20.42 5.67 10.15
N VAL A 129 21.02 5.81 11.33
CA VAL A 129 20.28 5.69 12.59
C VAL A 129 19.46 6.96 12.85
N ASP A 130 20.05 8.14 12.65
CA ASP A 130 19.50 9.42 13.08
C ASP A 130 19.28 10.41 11.92
N VAL A 131 18.40 11.40 12.14
CA VAL A 131 18.07 12.41 11.12
C VAL A 131 19.25 13.34 10.79
N GLN A 132 20.20 13.48 11.72
CA GLN A 132 21.45 14.21 11.49
C GLN A 132 22.52 13.37 10.78
N LYS A 133 22.23 12.09 10.48
CA LYS A 133 23.08 11.20 9.67
C LYS A 133 24.47 10.98 10.29
N ARG A 134 24.57 11.00 11.63
CA ARG A 134 25.81 10.81 12.39
C ARG A 134 26.26 9.36 12.36
N TRP A 135 25.32 8.42 12.39
CA TRP A 135 25.61 6.99 12.39
C TRP A 135 25.09 6.33 11.13
N GLU A 136 26.01 5.77 10.35
CA GLU A 136 25.74 5.12 9.08
C GLU A 136 25.47 3.62 9.27
N LEU A 137 24.50 3.08 8.53
CA LEU A 137 24.07 1.68 8.58
C LEU A 137 24.21 0.95 7.23
N GLY A 138 24.56 1.66 6.14
CA GLY A 138 24.65 1.02 4.82
C GLY A 138 25.61 -0.17 4.81
N HIS A 139 25.14 -1.31 4.30
CA HIS A 139 25.89 -2.58 4.27
C HIS A 139 27.25 -2.46 3.58
N THR A 140 27.34 -1.61 2.56
CA THR A 140 28.59 -1.34 1.83
C THR A 140 28.87 0.16 1.74
N ALA A 141 30.15 0.52 1.58
CA ALA A 141 30.54 1.91 1.37
C ALA A 141 29.90 2.49 0.10
N ALA A 142 29.78 1.69 -0.96
CA ALA A 142 29.11 2.08 -2.19
C ALA A 142 27.61 2.37 -1.96
N ARG A 143 26.92 1.51 -1.20
CA ARG A 143 25.52 1.72 -0.83
C ARG A 143 25.33 2.99 0.01
N GLN A 144 26.23 3.22 0.96
CA GLN A 144 26.22 4.41 1.81
C GLN A 144 26.43 5.70 1.00
N ALA A 145 27.38 5.70 0.05
CA ALA A 145 27.56 6.82 -0.87
C ALA A 145 26.30 7.08 -1.71
N ARG A 146 25.62 6.01 -2.19
CA ARG A 146 24.32 6.15 -2.87
C ARG A 146 23.23 6.71 -1.96
N CYS A 147 23.18 6.30 -0.68
CA CYS A 147 22.27 6.88 0.31
C CYS A 147 22.41 8.41 0.34
N ALA A 148 23.64 8.88 0.54
CA ALA A 148 23.94 10.31 0.64
C ALA A 148 23.56 11.07 -0.65
N ALA A 149 23.77 10.46 -1.81
CA ALA A 149 23.50 11.09 -3.10
C ALA A 149 22.01 11.12 -3.49
N GLN A 150 21.23 10.09 -3.14
CA GLN A 150 19.88 9.89 -3.70
C GLN A 150 18.75 9.81 -2.67
N TYR A 151 19.04 9.38 -1.44
CA TYR A 151 18.01 9.04 -0.46
C TYR A 151 18.05 9.91 0.80
N ALA A 152 18.88 10.96 0.79
CA ALA A 152 19.09 11.81 1.96
C ALA A 152 17.84 12.56 2.45
N ASN A 153 16.82 12.71 1.60
CA ASN A 153 15.53 13.32 1.90
C ASN A 153 14.38 12.29 2.08
N ASN A 154 14.70 10.99 2.03
CA ASN A 154 13.74 9.90 2.24
C ASN A 154 13.75 9.49 3.72
N ALA A 155 12.65 9.72 4.44
CA ALA A 155 12.54 9.32 5.85
C ALA A 155 12.56 7.79 6.03
N ALA A 156 12.17 7.01 5.02
CA ALA A 156 12.10 5.55 5.12
C ALA A 156 13.48 4.88 5.31
N VAL A 157 14.58 5.53 4.92
CA VAL A 157 15.94 4.97 5.07
C VAL A 157 16.62 5.39 6.39
N ILE A 158 15.88 6.03 7.30
CA ILE A 158 16.39 6.51 8.59
C ILE A 158 15.62 5.81 9.71
N LEU A 159 16.33 5.32 10.72
CA LEU A 159 15.72 4.57 11.82
C LEU A 159 14.95 5.47 12.80
N GLU A 160 15.50 6.64 13.13
CA GLU A 160 14.94 7.61 14.08
C GLU A 160 13.46 7.96 13.84
N PRO A 161 13.01 8.31 12.63
CA PRO A 161 11.59 8.52 12.34
C PRO A 161 10.66 7.41 12.85
N HIS A 162 11.08 6.15 12.76
CA HIS A 162 10.32 5.00 13.24
C HIS A 162 10.37 4.91 14.77
N LEU A 163 11.59 5.03 15.34
CA LEU A 163 11.81 4.98 16.79
C LEU A 163 11.07 6.06 17.57
N ARG A 164 10.89 7.25 16.98
CA ARG A 164 10.15 8.35 17.60
C ARG A 164 8.65 8.07 17.72
N ILE A 165 8.07 7.31 16.80
CA ILE A 165 6.62 7.08 16.69
C ILE A 165 6.17 5.84 17.46
N VAL A 166 6.98 4.78 17.48
CA VAL A 166 6.59 3.50 18.11
C VAL A 166 6.46 3.61 19.63
N GLU A 167 5.60 2.75 20.20
CA GLU A 167 5.45 2.63 21.65
C GLU A 167 6.67 1.89 22.24
N TRP A 168 7.47 2.58 23.04
CA TRP A 168 8.78 2.05 23.45
C TRP A 168 8.70 0.83 24.35
N ALA A 169 7.64 0.71 25.16
CA ALA A 169 7.42 -0.48 25.98
C ALA A 169 7.37 -1.76 25.12
N HIS A 170 6.62 -1.73 24.02
CA HIS A 170 6.52 -2.84 23.07
C HIS A 170 7.79 -3.01 22.24
N PHE A 171 8.46 -1.92 21.88
CA PHE A 171 9.76 -1.98 21.21
C PHE A 171 10.82 -2.67 22.06
N LEU A 172 10.95 -2.30 23.33
CA LEU A 172 11.93 -2.90 24.24
C LEU A 172 11.63 -4.38 24.47
N GLU A 173 10.37 -4.74 24.71
CA GLU A 173 9.95 -6.14 24.87
C GLU A 173 10.42 -7.04 23.72
N ARG A 174 10.35 -6.52 22.47
CA ARG A 174 10.60 -7.32 21.28
C ARG A 174 12.03 -7.22 20.75
N PHE A 175 12.62 -6.03 20.78
CA PHE A 175 13.83 -5.69 20.05
C PHE A 175 14.99 -5.21 20.91
N GLU A 176 14.83 -4.95 22.23
CA GLU A 176 15.86 -4.32 23.07
C GLU A 176 17.24 -4.94 22.88
N THR A 177 17.38 -6.23 23.15
CA THR A 177 18.69 -6.92 23.08
C THR A 177 19.30 -6.84 21.69
N ALA A 178 18.52 -7.11 20.65
CA ALA A 178 19.00 -7.14 19.27
C ALA A 178 19.35 -5.73 18.77
N PHE A 179 18.52 -4.74 19.07
CA PHE A 179 18.72 -3.34 18.72
C PHE A 179 19.93 -2.76 19.46
N MET A 180 20.00 -2.93 20.78
CA MET A 180 21.12 -2.41 21.58
C MET A 180 22.43 -3.05 21.13
N PHE A 181 22.46 -4.36 20.93
CA PHE A 181 23.65 -5.02 20.44
C PHE A 181 24.09 -4.50 19.06
N SER A 182 23.15 -4.48 18.10
CA SER A 182 23.48 -4.21 16.69
C SER A 182 23.74 -2.74 16.42
N VAL A 183 23.03 -1.84 17.10
CA VAL A 183 23.00 -0.41 16.84
C VAL A 183 23.25 0.40 18.11
N GLY A 184 22.43 0.20 19.15
CA GLY A 184 22.36 1.09 20.30
C GLY A 184 23.68 1.24 21.06
N ASN A 185 24.46 0.18 21.23
CA ASN A 185 25.74 0.20 21.95
C ASN A 185 26.78 1.08 21.25
N ALA A 186 26.88 0.99 19.92
CA ALA A 186 27.78 1.83 19.13
C ALA A 186 27.35 3.30 19.17
N VAL A 187 26.04 3.54 19.15
CA VAL A 187 25.47 4.89 19.27
C VAL A 187 25.78 5.48 20.65
N VAL A 188 25.44 4.78 21.73
CA VAL A 188 25.69 5.21 23.13
C VAL A 188 27.16 5.47 23.40
N ALA A 189 28.07 4.69 22.82
CA ALA A 189 29.51 4.89 22.96
C ALA A 189 30.04 6.16 22.25
N SER A 190 29.25 6.76 21.35
CA SER A 190 29.65 7.94 20.58
C SER A 190 29.19 9.26 21.21
N PRO A 191 29.83 10.40 20.88
CA PRO A 191 29.46 11.71 21.43
C PRO A 191 27.99 12.07 21.16
N GLY A 192 27.23 12.37 22.22
CA GLY A 192 25.81 12.74 22.15
C GLY A 192 24.85 11.58 21.83
N GLY A 193 25.33 10.33 21.84
CA GLY A 193 24.51 9.15 21.58
C GLY A 193 23.52 8.81 22.69
N VAL A 194 23.92 8.99 23.96
CA VAL A 194 23.04 8.81 25.12
C VAL A 194 21.87 9.79 25.07
N ASP A 195 22.15 11.07 24.82
CA ASP A 195 21.13 12.11 24.72
C ASP A 195 20.19 11.87 23.54
N TRP A 196 20.73 11.43 22.39
CA TRP A 196 19.92 11.05 21.25
C TRP A 196 18.99 9.87 21.57
N LEU A 197 19.51 8.81 22.20
CA LEU A 197 18.71 7.64 22.53
C LEU A 197 17.58 8.00 23.50
N ALA A 198 17.83 8.89 24.47
CA ALA A 198 16.79 9.42 25.34
C ALA A 198 15.77 10.29 24.58
N SER A 199 16.20 11.05 23.57
CA SER A 199 15.34 11.96 22.80
C SER A 199 14.34 11.28 21.87
N VAL A 200 14.58 10.01 21.52
CA VAL A 200 13.67 9.22 20.65
C VAL A 200 12.68 8.38 21.44
N GLN A 201 12.93 8.17 22.74
CA GLN A 201 12.05 7.41 23.63
C GLN A 201 10.74 8.13 23.88
N ASP A 202 9.63 7.51 23.45
CA ASP A 202 8.25 8.02 23.56
C ASP A 202 8.13 9.48 23.10
N ALA A 203 8.84 9.82 22.02
CA ALA A 203 8.96 11.19 21.52
C ALA A 203 7.72 11.70 20.76
N PHE A 204 6.81 10.81 20.40
CA PHE A 204 5.59 11.15 19.66
C PHE A 204 4.64 12.00 20.48
N VAL A 205 4.29 13.18 19.98
CA VAL A 205 3.30 14.08 20.59
C VAL A 205 2.03 14.14 19.75
N SER A 206 2.18 14.50 18.47
CA SER A 206 1.07 14.58 17.51
C SER A 206 1.57 14.33 16.08
N VAL A 207 0.65 14.04 15.16
CA VAL A 207 0.97 13.90 13.74
C VAL A 207 1.57 15.19 13.18
N GLU A 208 1.04 16.37 13.55
CA GLU A 208 1.55 17.66 13.07
C GLU A 208 2.97 17.94 13.55
N ASP A 209 3.28 17.61 14.80
CA ASP A 209 4.61 17.84 15.38
C ASP A 209 5.65 16.94 14.72
N GLU A 210 5.33 15.66 14.48
CA GLU A 210 6.24 14.74 13.76
C GLU A 210 6.40 15.15 12.30
N VAL A 211 5.32 15.51 11.60
CA VAL A 211 5.42 16.03 10.22
C VAL A 211 6.32 17.28 10.18
N GLY A 212 6.15 18.21 11.12
CA GLY A 212 6.99 19.39 11.26
C GLY A 212 8.46 19.04 11.55
N PHE A 213 8.71 18.08 12.44
CA PHE A 213 10.05 17.59 12.76
C PHE A 213 10.74 17.04 11.52
N TRP A 214 10.08 16.16 10.76
CA TRP A 214 10.64 15.52 9.57
C TRP A 214 10.97 16.55 8.49
N LEU A 215 10.03 17.46 8.21
CA LEU A 215 10.22 18.52 7.22
C LEU A 215 11.33 19.49 7.61
N SER A 216 11.46 19.84 8.89
CA SER A 216 12.54 20.73 9.37
C SER A 216 13.94 20.12 9.21
N HIS A 217 14.04 18.78 9.15
CA HIS A 217 15.27 18.05 8.88
C HIS A 217 15.46 17.70 7.39
N GLY A 218 14.65 18.26 6.50
CA GLY A 218 14.75 18.05 5.06
C GLY A 218 14.25 16.68 4.59
N LEU A 219 13.47 15.97 5.41
CA LEU A 219 12.83 14.72 5.03
C LEU A 219 11.49 15.06 4.36
N THR A 220 11.43 14.82 3.05
CA THR A 220 10.33 15.32 2.20
C THR A 220 9.35 14.24 1.76
N HIS A 221 9.75 12.96 1.87
CA HIS A 221 8.94 11.82 1.49
C HIS A 221 9.34 10.58 2.29
N PHE A 222 8.49 9.56 2.24
CA PHE A 222 8.69 8.25 2.82
C PHE A 222 8.41 7.20 1.74
N THR A 223 9.45 6.83 1.00
CA THR A 223 9.34 5.86 -0.10
C THR A 223 9.98 4.54 0.32
N LEU A 224 9.17 3.50 0.41
CA LEU A 224 9.62 2.13 0.68
C LEU A 224 10.19 1.46 -0.57
N GLN A 225 11.01 0.44 -0.36
CA GLN A 225 11.45 -0.45 -1.44
C GLN A 225 10.37 -1.50 -1.75
N TRP A 226 10.47 -2.10 -2.93
CA TRP A 226 9.63 -3.19 -3.36
C TRP A 226 10.19 -4.54 -2.93
N GLY A 227 9.47 -5.23 -2.05
CA GLY A 227 9.77 -6.60 -1.65
C GLY A 227 8.60 -7.54 -1.96
N ASN A 228 8.88 -8.85 -2.01
CA ASN A 228 7.84 -9.87 -2.23
C ASN A 228 7.71 -10.88 -1.09
N THR A 229 8.27 -10.64 0.09
CA THR A 229 7.99 -11.52 1.25
C THR A 229 6.57 -11.33 1.77
N LEU A 230 6.02 -10.13 1.64
CA LEU A 230 4.65 -9.80 2.05
C LEU A 230 3.80 -9.47 0.81
N THR A 231 2.54 -9.91 0.83
CA THR A 231 1.50 -9.38 -0.05
C THR A 231 1.01 -8.06 0.53
N ILE A 232 1.06 -6.99 -0.25
CA ILE A 232 0.43 -5.72 0.12
C ILE A 232 -1.07 -5.90 -0.01
N GLY A 233 -1.77 -5.70 1.11
CA GLY A 233 -3.22 -5.78 1.14
C GLY A 233 -3.87 -4.50 0.62
N ILE A 234 -5.10 -4.61 0.17
CA ILE A 234 -5.96 -3.48 -0.17
C ILE A 234 -7.40 -3.82 0.19
N HIS A 235 -8.15 -2.82 0.63
CA HIS A 235 -9.59 -2.93 0.82
C HIS A 235 -10.24 -1.63 0.35
N GLU A 236 -10.87 -1.66 -0.81
CA GLU A 236 -11.56 -0.53 -1.41
C GLU A 236 -13.05 -0.80 -1.53
N THR A 237 -13.85 0.19 -1.16
CA THR A 237 -15.30 0.14 -1.24
C THR A 237 -15.85 1.38 -1.95
N LEU A 238 -16.91 1.17 -2.72
CA LEU A 238 -17.77 2.19 -3.27
C LEU A 238 -19.00 2.34 -2.37
N SER A 239 -19.38 3.57 -2.04
CA SER A 239 -20.64 3.84 -1.37
C SER A 239 -21.67 4.33 -2.40
N VAL A 240 -22.71 3.54 -2.63
CA VAL A 240 -23.83 3.92 -3.51
C VAL A 240 -24.97 4.44 -2.65
N VAL A 241 -25.41 5.68 -2.90
CA VAL A 241 -26.52 6.30 -2.19
C VAL A 241 -27.78 6.19 -3.04
N ASP A 242 -28.83 5.57 -2.51
CA ASP A 242 -30.11 5.38 -3.18
C ASP A 242 -30.99 6.66 -3.14
N ALA A 243 -32.14 6.60 -3.80
CA ALA A 243 -33.10 7.71 -3.87
C ALA A 243 -33.74 8.08 -2.52
N PHE A 244 -33.67 7.21 -1.52
CA PHE A 244 -34.17 7.42 -0.16
C PHE A 244 -33.08 7.92 0.79
N GLY A 245 -31.84 8.07 0.31
CA GLY A 245 -30.67 8.46 1.11
C GLY A 245 -30.01 7.31 1.86
N GLY A 246 -30.42 6.06 1.59
CA GLY A 246 -29.74 4.86 2.08
C GLY A 246 -28.40 4.66 1.38
N ALA A 247 -27.34 4.34 2.13
CA ALA A 247 -26.01 4.09 1.59
C ALA A 247 -25.70 2.58 1.64
N GLN A 248 -25.35 2.00 0.49
CA GLN A 248 -24.88 0.63 0.36
C GLN A 248 -23.41 0.60 -0.02
N GLN A 249 -22.61 -0.20 0.69
CA GLN A 249 -21.19 -0.39 0.35
C GLN A 249 -21.00 -1.59 -0.57
N LEU A 250 -20.26 -1.37 -1.65
CA LEU A 250 -19.85 -2.40 -2.61
C LEU A 250 -18.32 -2.51 -2.61
N SER A 251 -17.77 -3.70 -2.44
CA SER A 251 -16.31 -3.91 -2.46
C SER A 251 -15.77 -3.93 -3.90
N ILE A 252 -14.87 -2.99 -4.22
CA ILE A 252 -14.22 -2.89 -5.54
C ILE A 252 -12.90 -3.64 -5.59
N ALA A 253 -12.17 -3.73 -4.47
CA ALA A 253 -10.96 -4.52 -4.37
C ALA A 253 -10.80 -5.05 -2.96
N SER A 254 -10.43 -6.33 -2.84
CA SER A 254 -10.10 -6.94 -1.56
C SER A 254 -8.92 -7.89 -1.77
N MET A 255 -7.78 -7.51 -1.19
CA MET A 255 -6.60 -8.37 -1.10
C MET A 255 -6.11 -8.34 0.34
N THR A 256 -6.01 -9.52 0.95
CA THR A 256 -5.55 -9.62 2.33
C THR A 256 -4.03 -9.46 2.41
N HIS A 257 -3.56 -8.70 3.39
CA HIS A 257 -2.15 -8.67 3.74
C HIS A 257 -1.73 -10.04 4.30
N MET A 258 -0.71 -10.65 3.72
CA MET A 258 -0.27 -11.99 4.13
C MET A 258 1.20 -12.23 3.81
N GLY A 259 1.87 -13.01 4.66
CA GLY A 259 3.22 -13.50 4.39
C GLY A 259 3.22 -14.52 3.26
N ARG A 260 4.23 -14.44 2.38
CA ARG A 260 4.42 -15.33 1.23
C ARG A 260 5.38 -16.49 1.53
N GLY A 261 5.98 -16.53 2.73
CA GLY A 261 6.81 -17.62 3.22
C GLY A 261 7.91 -18.00 2.22
N ALA A 262 7.94 -19.27 1.80
CA ALA A 262 8.92 -19.80 0.86
C ALA A 262 8.88 -19.18 -0.56
N LEU A 263 7.87 -18.35 -0.88
CA LEU A 263 7.80 -17.62 -2.16
C LEU A 263 8.55 -16.27 -2.12
N TRP A 264 9.29 -16.00 -1.05
CA TRP A 264 10.16 -14.84 -0.92
C TRP A 264 11.42 -15.00 -1.77
N THR A 265 11.55 -14.16 -2.79
CA THR A 265 12.71 -14.19 -3.71
C THR A 265 13.49 -12.89 -3.69
N THR A 266 12.90 -11.77 -3.25
CA THR A 266 13.59 -10.48 -3.18
C THR A 266 14.60 -10.40 -2.02
N GLY A 267 14.68 -11.42 -1.17
CA GLY A 267 15.65 -11.51 -0.06
C GLY A 267 17.10 -11.40 -0.52
N ILE A 268 17.37 -11.83 -1.76
CA ILE A 268 18.69 -11.69 -2.39
C ILE A 268 19.06 -10.21 -2.64
N LEU A 269 18.07 -9.33 -2.85
CA LEU A 269 18.30 -7.90 -3.06
C LEU A 269 18.53 -7.21 -1.71
N TYR A 270 17.65 -7.52 -0.76
CA TYR A 270 17.69 -7.12 0.65
C TYR A 270 16.73 -7.98 1.45
N TRP A 271 17.08 -8.29 2.69
CA TRP A 271 16.36 -9.25 3.53
C TRP A 271 15.69 -8.70 4.79
N TYR A 272 15.37 -7.40 4.80
CA TYR A 272 14.80 -6.70 5.97
C TYR A 272 15.75 -6.56 7.17
N LEU A 273 15.41 -5.62 8.05
CA LEU A 273 16.19 -5.31 9.24
C LEU A 273 16.29 -6.49 10.22
N PHE A 274 15.28 -7.36 10.28
CA PHE A 274 15.32 -8.49 11.21
C PHE A 274 16.48 -9.45 10.92
N ASP A 275 16.81 -9.69 9.65
CA ASP A 275 17.95 -10.51 9.25
C ASP A 275 19.27 -9.77 9.49
N ASP A 276 19.31 -8.44 9.29
CA ASP A 276 20.48 -7.63 9.64
C ASP A 276 20.79 -7.71 11.15
N LEU A 277 19.76 -7.60 12.00
CA LEU A 277 19.90 -7.73 13.46
C LEU A 277 20.35 -9.14 13.86
N TRP A 278 19.82 -10.19 13.20
CA TRP A 278 20.19 -11.57 13.45
C TRP A 278 21.66 -11.84 13.07
N ILE A 279 22.10 -11.37 11.91
CA ILE A 279 23.48 -11.56 11.43
C ILE A 279 24.47 -10.79 12.28
N SER A 280 24.12 -9.56 12.65
CA SER A 280 24.89 -8.75 13.61
C SER A 280 25.15 -9.57 14.89
N ALA A 281 24.10 -10.13 15.49
CA ALA A 281 24.23 -10.98 16.67
C ALA A 281 25.06 -12.25 16.43
N MET A 282 24.87 -12.92 15.28
CA MET A 282 25.57 -14.16 14.92
C MET A 282 27.07 -13.94 14.70
N THR A 283 27.44 -12.82 14.09
CA THR A 283 28.83 -12.43 13.79
C THR A 283 29.49 -11.68 14.94
N ASN A 284 28.75 -11.41 16.02
CA ASN A 284 29.18 -10.56 17.13
C ASN A 284 29.70 -9.19 16.67
N GLY A 285 29.07 -8.61 15.64
CA GLY A 285 29.48 -7.35 15.01
C GLY A 285 28.35 -6.33 14.96
N SER A 286 28.66 -5.05 15.13
CA SER A 286 27.69 -3.96 15.00
C SER A 286 27.32 -3.69 13.54
N LEU A 287 26.10 -3.20 13.30
CA LEU A 287 25.66 -2.64 12.02
C LEU A 287 26.15 -1.21 11.79
N VAL A 288 26.55 -0.50 12.84
CA VAL A 288 27.02 0.89 12.73
C VAL A 288 28.42 0.91 12.13
N ARG A 289 28.58 1.52 10.96
CA ARG A 289 29.81 1.50 10.18
C ARG A 289 31.03 2.09 10.90
N SER A 290 30.80 3.06 11.77
CA SER A 290 31.86 3.72 12.55
C SER A 290 32.24 2.98 13.83
N ALA A 291 31.56 1.88 14.18
CA ALA A 291 31.88 1.08 15.35
C ALA A 291 33.19 0.30 15.13
N SER A 292 34.00 0.14 16.18
CA SER A 292 35.24 -0.65 16.12
C SER A 292 34.98 -2.13 15.82
N ASN A 293 33.78 -2.63 16.18
CA ASN A 293 33.30 -3.97 15.86
C ASN A 293 32.29 -3.99 14.71
N PHE A 294 32.32 -3.03 13.78
CA PHE A 294 31.45 -3.05 12.59
C PHE A 294 31.61 -4.38 11.83
N MET A 295 30.51 -5.10 11.55
CA MET A 295 30.56 -6.48 11.09
C MET A 295 31.41 -6.72 9.82
N ALA A 296 31.33 -5.82 8.83
CA ALA A 296 32.04 -5.99 7.57
C ALA A 296 33.51 -5.52 7.61
N ASN A 297 33.94 -4.90 8.71
CA ASN A 297 35.33 -4.50 8.96
C ASN A 297 35.62 -4.51 10.47
N ASN A 298 35.40 -5.66 11.08
CA ASN A 298 35.48 -5.87 12.51
C ASN A 298 36.95 -5.95 12.94
N SER A 299 37.42 -4.96 13.67
CA SER A 299 38.80 -4.93 14.19
C SER A 299 38.98 -5.76 15.47
N LEU A 300 37.88 -6.20 16.08
CA LEU A 300 37.83 -6.93 17.36
C LEU A 300 37.46 -8.41 17.20
N GLY A 301 37.20 -8.88 15.98
CA GLY A 301 36.69 -10.22 15.72
C GLY A 301 36.68 -10.57 14.22
N PRO A 302 36.00 -11.67 13.83
CA PRO A 302 35.86 -12.01 12.42
C PRO A 302 35.07 -10.92 11.69
N SER A 303 35.53 -10.59 10.49
CA SER A 303 34.84 -9.68 9.57
C SER A 303 34.07 -10.48 8.55
N VAL A 304 32.79 -10.18 8.38
CA VAL A 304 31.90 -10.84 7.44
C VAL A 304 30.95 -9.80 6.86
N SER A 305 30.85 -9.75 5.53
CA SER A 305 29.89 -8.87 4.86
C SER A 305 28.48 -9.48 4.83
N MET A 306 27.46 -8.65 4.61
CA MET A 306 26.10 -9.15 4.40
C MET A 306 26.00 -10.08 3.19
N GLU A 307 26.79 -9.83 2.14
CA GLU A 307 26.83 -10.67 0.95
C GLU A 307 27.43 -12.05 1.23
N ASP A 308 28.50 -12.12 2.03
CA ASP A 308 29.09 -13.40 2.45
C ASP A 308 28.07 -14.26 3.22
N MET A 309 27.24 -13.61 4.04
CA MET A 309 26.18 -14.29 4.79
C MET A 309 25.01 -14.73 3.92
N ALA A 310 24.73 -14.01 2.83
CA ALA A 310 23.76 -14.47 1.85
C ALA A 310 24.19 -15.76 1.16
N GLY A 311 25.51 -15.97 0.99
CA GLY A 311 26.06 -17.22 0.47
C GLY A 311 25.66 -17.52 -1.00
N VAL A 312 25.30 -16.48 -1.77
CA VAL A 312 24.85 -16.61 -3.17
C VAL A 312 26.00 -16.38 -4.15
N TYR A 313 26.87 -15.42 -3.86
CA TYR A 313 28.06 -15.07 -4.64
C TYR A 313 29.31 -15.75 -4.05
N PRO A 314 30.27 -16.22 -4.85
CA PRO A 314 30.36 -16.23 -6.32
C PRO A 314 30.00 -17.58 -6.95
N PHE A 315 29.04 -18.33 -6.37
CA PHE A 315 28.88 -19.76 -6.67
C PHE A 315 28.22 -20.09 -8.03
N THR A 316 27.67 -19.11 -8.75
CA THR A 316 27.03 -19.34 -10.06
C THR A 316 27.37 -18.23 -11.06
N PRO A 317 27.36 -18.49 -12.38
CA PRO A 317 27.53 -17.44 -13.38
C PRO A 317 26.49 -16.31 -13.24
N ALA A 318 25.25 -16.64 -12.87
CA ALA A 318 24.21 -15.65 -12.64
C ALA A 318 24.51 -14.75 -11.44
N SER A 319 25.03 -15.31 -10.34
CA SER A 319 25.38 -14.51 -9.16
C SER A 319 26.57 -13.60 -9.40
N ILE A 320 27.55 -14.05 -10.20
CA ILE A 320 28.66 -13.18 -10.64
C ILE A 320 28.14 -12.01 -11.49
N ILE A 321 27.31 -12.28 -12.50
CA ILE A 321 26.74 -11.23 -13.36
C ILE A 321 25.94 -10.20 -12.55
N VAL A 322 25.10 -10.67 -11.63
CA VAL A 322 24.29 -9.78 -10.78
C VAL A 322 25.17 -8.95 -9.86
N HIS A 323 26.15 -9.55 -9.18
CA HIS A 323 27.10 -8.83 -8.34
C HIS A 323 27.85 -7.74 -9.14
N ASP A 324 28.41 -8.11 -10.29
CA ASP A 324 29.22 -7.20 -11.09
C ASP A 324 28.40 -6.06 -11.72
N ALA A 325 27.14 -6.33 -12.11
CA ALA A 325 26.28 -5.36 -12.78
C ALA A 325 25.47 -4.46 -11.84
N LEU A 326 24.94 -5.02 -10.74
CA LEU A 326 24.04 -4.32 -9.82
C LEU A 326 24.70 -3.97 -8.48
N GLY A 327 25.74 -4.70 -8.10
CA GLY A 327 26.45 -4.59 -6.84
C GLY A 327 26.17 -5.75 -5.89
N PRO A 328 26.78 -5.73 -4.69
CA PRO A 328 26.71 -6.82 -3.73
C PRO A 328 25.29 -7.23 -3.34
N PHE A 329 25.04 -8.53 -3.21
CA PHE A 329 23.77 -9.06 -2.71
C PHE A 329 23.45 -8.47 -1.32
N VAL A 330 22.15 -8.37 -1.03
CA VAL A 330 21.64 -7.73 0.20
C VAL A 330 22.00 -6.23 0.28
N SER A 331 22.49 -5.62 -0.80
CA SER A 331 22.76 -4.18 -0.90
C SER A 331 22.22 -3.57 -2.19
N ILE A 332 21.25 -4.26 -2.82
CA ILE A 332 20.64 -3.86 -4.09
C ILE A 332 19.33 -3.16 -3.81
N ASP A 333 19.19 -1.94 -4.31
CA ASP A 333 17.98 -1.14 -4.12
C ASP A 333 16.91 -1.52 -5.14
N SER A 334 15.68 -1.70 -4.66
CA SER A 334 14.53 -2.02 -5.50
C SER A 334 13.41 -1.03 -5.25
N PHE A 335 13.30 0.00 -6.08
CA PHE A 335 12.22 0.97 -5.99
C PHE A 335 11.19 0.73 -7.10
N TYR A 336 9.92 0.89 -6.74
CA TYR A 336 8.86 0.87 -7.73
C TYR A 336 8.89 2.15 -8.57
N VAL A 337 8.87 2.01 -9.88
CA VAL A 337 8.82 3.14 -10.82
C VAL A 337 7.41 3.18 -11.41
N ALA A 338 6.67 4.24 -11.08
CA ALA A 338 5.32 4.43 -11.62
C ALA A 338 5.37 4.59 -13.15
N PRO A 339 4.38 4.05 -13.89
CA PRO A 339 4.27 4.28 -15.33
C PRO A 339 4.21 5.78 -15.65
N PRO A 340 4.98 6.28 -16.62
CA PRO A 340 4.91 7.68 -17.02
C PRO A 340 3.49 8.08 -17.44
N GLY A 341 3.08 9.32 -17.15
CA GLY A 341 1.73 9.81 -17.48
C GLY A 341 1.39 9.69 -18.98
N SER A 342 2.38 9.79 -19.87
CA SER A 342 2.18 9.56 -21.31
C SER A 342 1.75 8.12 -21.65
N MET A 343 2.28 7.13 -20.93
CA MET A 343 1.90 5.72 -21.10
C MET A 343 0.49 5.46 -20.56
N GLN A 344 0.14 6.09 -19.43
CA GLN A 344 -1.21 6.01 -18.87
C GLN A 344 -2.24 6.63 -19.83
N ALA A 345 -1.97 7.84 -20.34
CA ALA A 345 -2.82 8.51 -21.31
C ALA A 345 -2.98 7.72 -22.62
N PHE A 346 -1.89 7.13 -23.13
CA PHE A 346 -1.94 6.26 -24.29
C PHE A 346 -2.82 5.03 -24.04
N THR A 347 -2.68 4.39 -22.88
CA THR A 347 -3.46 3.19 -22.53
C THR A 347 -4.94 3.52 -22.43
N ALA A 348 -5.31 4.64 -21.80
CA ALA A 348 -6.69 5.11 -21.72
C ALA A 348 -7.28 5.38 -23.12
N ALA A 349 -6.54 6.09 -23.97
CA ALA A 349 -6.96 6.37 -25.35
C ALA A 349 -7.08 5.09 -26.20
N PHE A 350 -6.17 4.13 -26.01
CA PHE A 350 -6.21 2.85 -26.71
C PHE A 350 -7.44 2.02 -26.31
N LEU A 351 -7.72 1.90 -25.01
CA LEU A 351 -8.89 1.20 -24.50
C LEU A 351 -10.18 1.80 -25.06
N LEU A 352 -10.30 3.13 -25.02
CA LEU A 352 -11.43 3.86 -25.59
C LEU A 352 -11.57 3.59 -27.11
N GLY A 353 -10.48 3.72 -27.86
CA GLY A 353 -10.49 3.46 -29.30
C GLY A 353 -10.90 2.03 -29.63
N THR A 354 -10.45 1.04 -28.85
CA THR A 354 -10.86 -0.36 -29.04
C THR A 354 -12.33 -0.61 -28.71
N ALA A 355 -12.86 0.02 -27.66
CA ALA A 355 -14.27 -0.09 -27.31
C ALA A 355 -15.18 0.49 -28.41
N LEU A 356 -14.83 1.68 -28.91
CA LEU A 356 -15.56 2.34 -30.00
C LEU A 356 -15.51 1.57 -31.33
N VAL A 357 -14.45 0.79 -31.58
CA VAL A 357 -14.34 -0.08 -32.77
C VAL A 357 -15.11 -1.38 -32.58
N ALA A 358 -15.13 -1.92 -31.36
CA ALA A 358 -15.80 -3.18 -31.04
C ALA A 358 -17.32 -3.05 -31.08
N ASP A 359 -17.87 -1.88 -30.75
CA ASP A 359 -19.30 -1.61 -30.81
C ASP A 359 -19.59 -0.24 -31.45
N ALA A 360 -20.04 -0.27 -32.71
CA ALA A 360 -20.37 0.93 -33.47
C ALA A 360 -21.56 1.72 -32.90
N SER A 361 -22.39 1.11 -32.03
CA SER A 361 -23.50 1.82 -31.37
C SER A 361 -23.02 2.85 -30.35
N LEU A 362 -21.80 2.70 -29.83
CA LEU A 362 -21.15 3.66 -28.92
C LEU A 362 -20.65 4.93 -29.62
N GLN A 363 -20.60 4.96 -30.95
CA GLN A 363 -20.19 6.15 -31.72
C GLN A 363 -21.36 7.12 -32.01
N ALA A 364 -22.60 6.71 -31.72
CA ALA A 364 -23.82 7.41 -32.15
C ALA A 364 -24.47 8.28 -31.05
N THR A 365 -23.86 8.38 -29.88
CA THR A 365 -24.21 9.28 -28.76
C THR A 365 -23.12 10.31 -28.58
#